data_AF-A0A3D3NH43-F1
#
_entry.id   AF-A0A3D3NH43-F1
#
_cell.length_a   1.000
_cell.length_b   1.000
_cell.length_c   1.000
_cell.angle_alpha   90.00
_cell.angle_beta   90.00
_cell.angle_gamma   90.00
#
_symmetry.space_group_name_H-M   'P 1'
#
loop_
_entity.id
_entity.type
_entity.pdbx_description
1 polymer ?
#
loop_
_entity_poly.entity_id
_entity_poly.type
_entity_poly.pdbx_seq_one_letter_code
_entity_poly.pdbx_strand_id
1 'polypeptide(L)'
;FVSFSLPRETLQRLVDQSERSGAVLILRGLKGHSLTQTGEEIARLVGERNVTALIHPPAFQQFQVRQVPSLVLARSGAAVQIDEDGCAPATSFIRVDGDVGQDYALDLIERQAPAWADVARRLAARLAGPRP
;
A
#
# COMPACT_ATOMS: atom_id res chain seq x y z
N PHE A 1 1.14 0.32 2.59
CA PHE A 1 1.50 -0.02 3.97
C PHE A 1 1.43 1.22 4.83
N VAL A 2 0.68 1.17 5.92
CA VAL A 2 0.37 2.33 6.77
C VAL A 2 0.38 1.97 8.25
N SER A 3 0.39 3.00 9.10
CA SER A 3 0.26 2.90 10.55
C SER A 3 -0.60 4.05 11.07
N PHE A 4 -1.36 3.81 12.16
CA PHE A 4 -2.10 4.87 12.84
C PHE A 4 -1.21 5.89 13.56
N SER A 5 0.11 5.67 13.59
CA SER A 5 1.08 6.68 14.04
C SER A 5 1.31 7.79 13.01
N LEU A 6 0.80 7.64 11.78
CA LEU A 6 0.89 8.66 10.75
C LEU A 6 -0.09 9.82 11.04
N PRO A 7 0.20 11.04 10.54
CA PRO A 7 -0.74 12.15 10.60
C PRO A 7 -2.07 11.79 9.94
N ARG A 8 -3.16 12.33 10.49
CA ARG A 8 -4.52 12.06 9.98
C ARG A 8 -4.67 12.49 8.52
N GLU A 9 -4.09 13.62 8.13
CA GLU A 9 -4.12 14.14 6.76
C GLU A 9 -3.44 13.16 5.77
N THR A 10 -2.29 12.62 6.16
CA THR A 10 -1.59 11.57 5.38
C THR A 10 -2.47 10.35 5.19
N LEU A 11 -3.10 9.85 6.26
CA LEU A 11 -3.96 8.68 6.18
C LEU A 11 -5.21 8.93 5.32
N GLN A 12 -5.84 10.10 5.43
CA GLN A 12 -6.97 10.49 4.59
C GLN A 12 -6.60 10.53 3.11
N ARG A 13 -5.47 11.17 2.77
CA ARG A 13 -4.95 11.18 1.39
C ARG A 13 -4.71 9.77 0.87
N LEU A 14 -4.15 8.88 1.70
CA LEU A 14 -3.90 7.49 1.31
C LEU A 14 -5.20 6.71 1.09
N VAL A 15 -6.25 6.94 1.89
CA VAL A 15 -7.59 6.37 1.65
C VAL A 15 -8.15 6.88 0.33
N ASP A 16 -8.11 8.20 0.11
CA ASP A 16 -8.64 8.83 -1.11
C ASP A 16 -7.98 8.29 -2.38
N GLN A 17 -6.66 8.13 -2.36
CA GLN A 17 -5.91 7.56 -3.48
C GLN A 17 -6.19 6.06 -3.64
N SER A 18 -6.35 5.32 -2.54
CA SER A 18 -6.60 3.88 -2.56
C SER A 18 -7.95 3.52 -3.13
N GLU A 19 -8.97 4.34 -2.91
CA GLU A 19 -10.30 4.16 -3.51
C GLU A 19 -10.23 4.21 -5.05
N ARG A 20 -9.44 5.16 -5.58
CA ARG A 20 -9.28 5.35 -7.03
C ARG A 20 -8.38 4.31 -7.67
N SER A 21 -7.30 3.92 -6.99
CA SER A 21 -6.33 2.95 -7.51
C SER A 21 -6.74 1.48 -7.28
N GLY A 22 -7.67 1.24 -6.36
CA GLY A 22 -7.98 -0.10 -5.86
C GLY A 22 -6.90 -0.66 -4.93
N ALA A 23 -6.03 0.18 -4.38
CA ALA A 23 -4.98 -0.25 -3.47
C ALA A 23 -5.56 -0.69 -2.13
N VAL A 24 -4.90 -1.68 -1.51
CA VAL A 24 -5.27 -2.19 -0.18
C VAL A 24 -4.36 -1.56 0.87
N LEU A 25 -4.96 -1.03 1.93
CA LEU A 25 -4.24 -0.51 3.07
C LEU A 25 -3.83 -1.66 4.01
N ILE A 26 -2.52 -1.90 4.12
CA ILE A 26 -1.98 -2.94 5.01
C ILE A 26 -1.41 -2.32 6.28
N LEU A 27 -1.91 -2.78 7.43
CA LEU A 27 -1.52 -2.38 8.78
C LEU A 27 -0.73 -3.50 9.47
N ARG A 28 0.31 -3.12 10.23
CA ARG A 28 1.18 -4.10 10.93
C ARG A 28 0.49 -4.71 12.14
N GLY A 29 -0.34 -3.95 12.83
CA GLY A 29 -0.90 -4.37 14.11
C GLY A 29 -2.09 -3.52 14.51
N LEU A 30 -2.53 -3.76 15.74
CA LEU A 30 -3.73 -3.19 16.30
C LEU A 30 -3.46 -1.83 16.93
N LYS A 31 -4.42 -0.90 16.82
CA LYS A 31 -4.45 0.32 17.63
C LYS A 31 -4.69 -0.08 19.09
N GLY A 32 -3.77 0.29 19.97
CA GLY A 32 -3.91 0.05 21.42
C GLY A 32 -4.05 -1.42 21.83
N HIS A 33 -3.55 -2.36 21.04
CA HIS A 33 -3.72 -3.81 21.25
C HIS A 33 -5.18 -4.31 21.24
N SER A 34 -6.12 -3.54 20.68
CA SER A 34 -7.54 -3.88 20.64
C SER A 34 -8.05 -4.00 19.19
N LEU A 35 -8.65 -5.14 18.86
CA LEU A 35 -9.32 -5.35 17.57
C LEU A 35 -10.49 -4.37 17.40
N THR A 36 -11.25 -4.13 18.46
CA THR A 36 -12.39 -3.20 18.45
C THR A 36 -11.95 -1.78 18.14
N GLN A 37 -10.94 -1.26 18.86
CA GLN A 37 -10.42 0.09 18.61
C GLN A 37 -9.81 0.22 17.21
N THR A 38 -9.21 -0.86 16.70
CA THR A 38 -8.67 -0.90 15.34
C THR A 38 -9.80 -0.84 14.31
N GLY A 39 -10.85 -1.64 14.48
CA GLY A 39 -12.02 -1.63 13.61
C GLY A 39 -12.72 -0.28 13.57
N GLU A 40 -12.92 0.35 14.73
CA GLU A 40 -13.47 1.71 14.82
C GLU A 40 -12.59 2.74 14.14
N GLU A 41 -11.26 2.66 14.30
CA GLU A 41 -10.36 3.59 13.64
C GLU A 41 -10.36 3.41 12.13
N ILE A 42 -10.34 2.16 11.65
CA ILE A 42 -10.45 1.85 10.23
C ILE A 42 -11.78 2.39 9.70
N ALA A 43 -12.89 2.15 10.40
CA ALA A 43 -14.21 2.66 10.01
C ALA A 43 -14.25 4.20 10.00
N ARG A 44 -13.63 4.87 10.97
CA ARG A 44 -13.51 6.35 10.99
C ARG A 44 -12.63 6.88 9.86
N LEU A 45 -11.61 6.12 9.46
CA LEU A 45 -10.66 6.53 8.43
C LEU A 45 -11.22 6.32 7.02
N VAL A 46 -11.78 5.15 6.77
CA VAL A 46 -12.36 4.76 5.48
C VAL A 46 -13.72 5.42 5.28
N GLY A 47 -14.52 5.57 6.35
CA GLY A 47 -15.85 6.15 6.27
C GLY A 47 -16.74 5.39 5.27
N GLU A 48 -17.31 6.11 4.31
CA GLU A 48 -18.14 5.56 3.23
C GLU A 48 -17.32 5.18 1.98
N ARG A 49 -16.00 5.36 2.00
CA ARG A 49 -15.13 5.11 0.84
C ARG A 49 -14.97 3.62 0.61
N ASN A 50 -14.88 3.22 -0.66
CA ASN A 50 -14.69 1.81 -1.00
C ASN A 50 -13.20 1.43 -0.96
N VAL A 51 -12.64 1.32 0.25
CA VAL A 51 -11.23 0.98 0.47
C VAL A 51 -11.09 -0.23 1.38
N THR A 52 -10.33 -1.21 0.92
CA THR A 52 -9.99 -2.38 1.74
C THR A 52 -8.82 -2.06 2.66
N ALA A 53 -9.01 -2.26 3.97
CA ALA A 53 -7.94 -2.19 4.96
C ALA A 53 -7.80 -3.55 5.68
N LEU A 54 -6.57 -4.05 5.79
CA LEU A 54 -6.26 -5.35 6.39
C LEU A 54 -5.14 -5.22 7.41
N ILE A 55 -5.25 -5.95 8.52
CA ILE A 55 -4.17 -6.15 9.47
C ILE A 55 -3.43 -7.41 9.04
N HIS A 56 -2.21 -7.25 8.51
CA HIS A 56 -1.41 -8.37 8.02
C HIS A 56 0.07 -8.18 8.38
N PRO A 57 0.46 -8.35 9.66
CA PRO A 57 1.85 -8.22 10.11
C PRO A 57 2.87 -8.99 9.24
N PRO A 58 2.63 -10.25 8.81
CA PRO A 58 3.60 -10.97 7.99
C PRO A 58 3.91 -10.31 6.64
N ALA A 59 3.01 -9.46 6.11
CA ALA A 59 3.23 -8.79 4.83
C ALA A 59 4.35 -7.74 4.93
N PHE A 60 4.59 -7.18 6.11
CA PHE A 60 5.70 -6.24 6.33
C PHE A 60 7.05 -6.95 6.16
N GLN A 61 7.16 -8.18 6.63
CA GLN A 61 8.35 -9.01 6.45
C GLN A 61 8.48 -9.46 4.99
N GLN A 62 7.39 -10.00 4.43
CA GLN A 62 7.30 -10.44 3.05
C GLN A 62 7.79 -9.40 2.03
N PHE A 63 7.35 -8.14 2.18
CA PHE A 63 7.73 -7.05 1.28
C PHE A 63 8.85 -6.16 1.82
N GLN A 64 9.52 -6.60 2.89
CA GLN A 64 10.65 -5.92 3.53
C GLN A 64 10.36 -4.44 3.87
N VAL A 65 9.13 -4.15 4.28
CA VAL A 65 8.66 -2.82 4.67
C VAL A 65 9.18 -2.51 6.07
N ARG A 66 10.23 -1.69 6.14
CA ARG A 66 10.86 -1.26 7.40
C ARG A 66 10.31 0.03 7.98
N GLN A 67 9.69 0.85 7.13
CA GLN A 67 9.14 2.16 7.48
C GLN A 67 7.79 2.38 6.80
N VAL A 68 6.99 3.27 7.39
CA VAL A 68 5.66 3.64 6.88
C VAL A 68 5.58 5.17 6.77
N PRO A 69 4.83 5.69 5.78
CA PRO A 69 4.09 4.94 4.76
C PRO A 69 5.04 4.36 3.69
N SER A 70 4.56 3.31 3.03
CA SER A 70 5.29 2.65 1.94
C SER A 70 4.32 2.04 0.93
N LEU A 71 4.54 2.32 -0.35
CA LEU A 71 3.79 1.75 -1.47
C LEU A 71 4.51 0.53 -2.00
N VAL A 72 3.80 -0.58 -2.18
CA VAL A 72 4.35 -1.81 -2.74
C VAL A 72 3.50 -2.22 -3.94
N LEU A 73 4.17 -2.51 -5.06
CA LEU A 73 3.57 -3.24 -6.17
C LEU A 73 4.11 -4.66 -6.16
N ALA A 74 3.22 -5.63 -6.28
CA ALA A 74 3.54 -7.04 -6.24
C ALA A 74 2.88 -7.78 -7.41
N ARG A 75 3.59 -8.75 -7.99
CA ARG A 75 3.00 -9.65 -9.00
C ARG A 75 2.20 -10.73 -8.29
N SER A 76 0.90 -10.80 -8.57
CA SER A 76 0.00 -11.85 -8.06
C SER A 76 0.60 -13.23 -8.39
N GLY A 77 0.75 -14.08 -7.38
CA GLY A 77 1.36 -15.42 -7.50
C GLY A 77 2.84 -15.48 -7.13
N ALA A 78 3.69 -14.64 -7.75
CA ALA A 78 5.13 -14.63 -7.45
C ALA A 78 5.45 -14.07 -6.07
N ALA A 79 4.70 -13.07 -5.62
CA ALA A 79 4.85 -12.51 -4.28
C ALA A 79 4.38 -13.46 -3.17
N VAL A 80 3.63 -14.52 -3.49
CA VAL A 80 3.17 -15.54 -2.51
C VAL A 80 4.28 -16.54 -2.19
N GLN A 81 5.29 -16.66 -3.06
CA GLN A 81 6.47 -17.46 -2.77
C GLN A 81 7.30 -16.69 -1.74
N ILE A 82 7.45 -17.26 -0.55
CA ILE A 82 8.28 -16.72 0.53
C ILE A 82 9.43 -17.68 0.79
N ASP A 83 10.61 -17.13 1.06
CA ASP A 83 11.77 -17.90 1.51
C ASP A 83 11.63 -18.35 2.97
N GLU A 84 12.64 -19.05 3.49
CA GLU A 84 12.69 -19.54 4.87
C GLU A 84 12.65 -18.38 5.90
N ASP A 85 13.08 -17.18 5.47
CA ASP A 85 13.05 -15.94 6.25
C ASP A 85 11.72 -15.18 6.07
N GLY A 86 10.74 -15.75 5.37
CA GLY A 86 9.43 -15.15 5.14
C GLY A 86 9.44 -13.94 4.20
N CYS A 87 10.50 -13.75 3.41
CA CYS A 87 10.66 -12.68 2.43
C CYS A 87 10.24 -13.15 1.03
N ALA A 88 9.56 -12.28 0.28
CA ALA A 88 9.28 -12.53 -1.13
C ALA A 88 10.55 -12.27 -1.98
N PRO A 89 10.71 -12.94 -3.15
CA PRO A 89 11.81 -12.66 -4.06
C PRO A 89 11.85 -11.19 -4.46
N ALA A 90 13.02 -10.56 -4.47
CA ALA A 90 13.16 -9.13 -4.81
C ALA A 90 12.69 -8.78 -6.23
N THR A 91 12.57 -9.75 -7.14
CA THR A 91 12.02 -9.59 -8.49
C THR A 91 10.49 -9.66 -8.54
N SER A 92 9.84 -10.09 -7.45
CA SER A 92 8.40 -10.31 -7.35
C SER A 92 7.63 -9.09 -6.85
N PHE A 93 8.32 -8.10 -6.28
CA PHE A 93 7.76 -6.84 -5.82
C PHE A 93 8.70 -5.64 -6.06
N ILE A 94 8.15 -4.44 -6.01
CA ILE A 94 8.90 -3.19 -5.88
C ILE A 94 8.23 -2.32 -4.82
N ARG A 95 9.05 -1.56 -4.10
CA ARG A 95 8.61 -0.74 -2.97
C ARG A 95 9.15 0.68 -3.10
N VAL A 96 8.31 1.65 -2.78
CA VAL A 96 8.68 3.06 -2.63
C VAL A 96 8.31 3.49 -1.21
N ASP A 97 9.32 3.97 -0.48
CA ASP A 97 9.15 4.44 0.89
C ASP A 97 8.95 5.95 0.95
N GLY A 98 8.25 6.38 1.99
CA GLY A 98 8.09 7.78 2.34
C GLY A 98 6.68 8.26 2.11
N ASP A 99 6.39 9.43 2.69
CA ASP A 99 5.08 10.08 2.58
C ASP A 99 4.89 10.79 1.23
N VAL A 100 4.91 9.98 0.17
CA VAL A 100 4.68 10.41 -1.20
C VAL A 100 3.31 9.93 -1.67
N GLY A 101 2.70 10.70 -2.58
CA GLY A 101 1.45 10.29 -3.22
C GLY A 101 1.63 9.03 -4.08
N GLN A 102 0.55 8.27 -4.26
CA GLN A 102 0.55 7.09 -5.13
C GLN A 102 0.92 7.44 -6.58
N ASP A 103 0.50 8.61 -7.06
CA ASP A 103 0.85 9.17 -8.37
C ASP A 103 2.37 9.35 -8.52
N TYR A 104 3.01 10.00 -7.54
CA TYR A 104 4.46 10.18 -7.52
C TYR A 104 5.19 8.84 -7.47
N ALA A 105 4.77 7.94 -6.59
CA ALA A 105 5.41 6.65 -6.43
C ALA A 105 5.31 5.79 -7.71
N LEU A 106 4.18 5.86 -8.43
CA LEU A 106 3.99 5.17 -9.70
C LEU A 106 4.85 5.77 -10.82
N ASP A 107 4.95 7.10 -10.93
CA ASP A 107 5.84 7.77 -11.88
C ASP A 107 7.32 7.41 -11.60
N LEU A 108 7.72 7.39 -10.33
CA LEU A 108 9.06 6.99 -9.91
C LEU A 108 9.37 5.54 -10.33
N ILE A 109 8.46 4.61 -10.07
CA ILE A 109 8.58 3.20 -10.47
C ILE A 109 8.67 3.09 -12.00
N GLU A 110 7.85 3.81 -12.74
CA GLU A 110 7.87 3.78 -14.21
C GLU A 110 9.24 4.19 -14.77
N ARG A 111 9.85 5.23 -14.19
CA ARG A 111 11.15 5.75 -14.65
C ARG A 111 12.33 4.91 -14.21
N GLN A 112 12.29 4.36 -12.99
CA GLN A 112 13.46 3.72 -12.36
C GLN A 112 13.45 2.19 -12.46
N ALA A 113 12.30 1.58 -12.75
CA ALA A 113 12.17 0.13 -12.78
C ALA A 113 11.45 -0.34 -14.07
N PRO A 114 12.21 -0.55 -15.17
CA PRO A 114 11.65 -0.97 -16.45
C PRO A 114 10.77 -2.23 -16.38
N ALA A 115 11.13 -3.19 -15.50
CA ALA A 115 10.36 -4.42 -15.27
C ALA A 115 8.95 -4.20 -14.66
N TRP A 116 8.68 -3.00 -14.15
CA TRP A 116 7.43 -2.60 -13.51
C TRP A 116 6.72 -1.46 -14.23
N ALA A 117 7.35 -0.86 -15.24
CA ALA A 117 6.86 0.34 -15.93
C ALA A 117 5.44 0.18 -16.48
N ASP A 118 5.15 -0.94 -17.16
CA ASP A 118 3.82 -1.18 -17.73
C ASP A 118 2.72 -1.30 -16.66
N VAL A 119 3.04 -1.92 -15.52
CA VAL A 119 2.10 -2.05 -14.39
C VAL A 119 1.89 -0.68 -13.74
N ALA A 120 2.98 0.05 -13.50
CA ALA A 120 2.93 1.38 -12.89
C ALA A 120 2.11 2.35 -13.74
N ARG A 121 2.33 2.38 -15.06
CA ARG A 121 1.57 3.21 -16.00
C ARG A 121 0.08 2.90 -15.99
N ARG A 122 -0.31 1.62 -15.97
CA ARG A 122 -1.73 1.22 -15.91
C ARG A 122 -2.39 1.67 -14.61
N LEU A 123 -1.70 1.54 -13.49
CA LEU A 123 -2.21 1.99 -12.19
C LEU A 123 -2.27 3.51 -12.11
N ALA A 124 -1.27 4.22 -12.66
CA ALA A 124 -1.26 5.68 -12.71
C ALA A 124 -2.42 6.21 -13.56
N ALA A 125 -2.72 5.57 -14.69
CA ALA A 125 -3.87 5.91 -15.52
C ALA A 125 -5.21 5.71 -14.79
N ARG A 126 -5.36 4.65 -13.99
CA ARG A 126 -6.54 4.45 -13.13
C ARG A 126 -6.65 5.51 -12.05
N LEU A 127 -5.53 5.82 -11.40
CA LEU A 127 -5.47 6.84 -10.36
C LEU A 127 -5.84 8.22 -10.91
N ALA A 128 -5.41 8.57 -12.13
CA ALA A 128 -5.77 9.85 -12.76
C ALA A 128 -7.28 10.01 -13.04
N GLY A 129 -8.04 8.90 -13.12
CA GLY A 129 -9.44 8.90 -13.53
C GLY A 129 -9.61 9.09 -15.05
N PRO A 130 -10.84 9.00 -15.59
CA PRO A 130 -11.09 9.40 -16.97
C PRO A 130 -10.68 10.86 -17.15
N ARG A 131 -9.81 11.13 -18.12
CA ARG A 131 -9.52 12.51 -18.53
C ARG A 131 -10.85 13.13 -19.02
N PRO A 132 -11.24 14.31 -18.51
CA PRO A 132 -12.42 15.02 -19.02
C PRO A 132 -12.28 15.37 -20.50
#